data_AF-A0A9Q0ZD99-F1
#
_entry.id   AF-A0A9Q0ZD99-F1
#
_cell.length_a   1.000
_cell.length_b   1.000
_cell.length_c   1.000
_cell.angle_alpha   90.00
_cell.angle_beta   90.00
_cell.angle_gamma   90.00
#
_symmetry.space_group_name_H-M   'P 1'
#
loop_
_entity.id
_entity.type
_entity.pdbx_description
1 polymer ?
#
loop_
_entity_poly.entity_id
_entity_poly.type
_entity_poly.pdbx_seq_one_letter_code
_entity_poly.pdbx_strand_id
1 'polypeptide(L)'
;MVGAKEHRTTDTEMSDVMAMQQQQVPNDNNVRELLTLARQLINQGNPSQALQAVVMAMRTKGGDQAVFQSLHRARELYLNRLQESTAADQLASLFAECAIAEAQPLQDEQTPLNVGDQSPSAVPDVNVNSILAETGRAQFMLDAFSDGSSFICLKCGGLVSNYRKDEHYAYWCG
;
A
#
# COMPACT_ATOMS: atom_id res chain seq x y z
N MET A 1 -46.55 27.15 -16.55
CA MET A 1 -46.60 25.68 -16.72
C MET A 1 -45.51 25.31 -17.71
N VAL A 2 -44.30 24.94 -17.24
CA VAL A 2 -43.87 23.57 -16.86
C VAL A 2 -43.74 22.65 -18.07
N GLY A 3 -42.51 22.14 -18.25
CA GLY A 3 -42.19 20.92 -19.02
C GLY A 3 -41.78 21.19 -20.47
N ALA A 4 -40.74 20.58 -21.03
CA ALA A 4 -39.84 19.55 -20.54
C ALA A 4 -38.53 19.59 -21.34
N LYS A 5 -37.48 19.23 -20.64
CA LYS A 5 -36.11 18.99 -21.10
C LYS A 5 -36.13 17.65 -21.83
N GLU A 6 -35.82 17.62 -23.12
CA GLU A 6 -35.56 16.37 -23.84
C GLU A 6 -34.08 16.28 -24.20
N HIS A 7 -33.37 15.56 -23.35
CA HIS A 7 -32.16 14.83 -23.71
C HIS A 7 -32.52 13.83 -24.81
N ARG A 8 -31.75 13.81 -25.90
CA ARG A 8 -31.55 12.59 -26.68
C ARG A 8 -30.06 12.38 -26.88
N THR A 9 -29.57 11.41 -26.13
CA THR A 9 -28.28 10.75 -26.22
C THR A 9 -28.11 10.19 -27.62
N THR A 10 -26.96 10.47 -28.24
CA THR A 10 -26.46 9.67 -29.37
C THR A 10 -25.35 8.80 -28.82
N ASP A 11 -25.71 7.54 -28.56
CA ASP A 11 -24.76 6.45 -28.47
C ASP A 11 -24.06 6.32 -29.82
N THR A 12 -22.74 6.48 -29.85
CA THR A 12 -21.89 5.99 -30.94
C THR A 12 -20.57 5.58 -30.33
N GLU A 13 -20.60 4.43 -29.66
CA GLU A 13 -19.45 3.55 -29.52
C GLU A 13 -18.98 3.17 -30.93
N MET A 14 -17.94 3.82 -31.45
CA MET A 14 -17.14 3.31 -32.57
C MET A 14 -15.91 4.21 -32.78
N SER A 15 -14.92 4.19 -31.89
CA SER A 15 -13.60 4.78 -32.17
C SER A 15 -12.51 4.13 -31.33
N ASP A 16 -12.52 2.80 -31.23
CA ASP A 16 -11.52 2.05 -30.48
C ASP A 16 -10.90 0.96 -31.36
N VAL A 17 -10.35 1.36 -32.51
CA VAL A 17 -9.52 0.50 -33.39
C VAL A 17 -8.63 1.33 -34.34
N MET A 18 -8.12 2.51 -33.95
CA MET A 18 -7.10 3.19 -34.77
C MET A 18 -6.10 4.01 -33.92
N ALA A 19 -5.39 3.36 -33.00
CA ALA A 19 -4.27 3.98 -32.31
C ALA A 19 -3.16 2.99 -31.92
N MET A 20 -2.78 2.07 -32.82
CA MET A 20 -1.54 1.30 -32.66
C MET A 20 -0.81 1.18 -34.01
N GLN A 21 -0.47 2.31 -34.63
CA GLN A 21 0.41 2.29 -35.79
C GLN A 21 1.05 3.64 -36.06
N GLN A 22 1.89 4.15 -35.15
CA GLN A 22 2.81 5.25 -35.47
C GLN A 22 3.86 5.46 -34.39
N GLN A 23 4.89 4.60 -34.33
CA GLN A 23 6.12 4.94 -33.62
C GLN A 23 7.39 4.18 -34.06
N GLN A 24 7.37 3.52 -35.22
CA GLN A 24 8.51 2.67 -35.65
C GLN A 24 9.49 3.35 -36.62
N VAL A 25 9.19 4.54 -37.13
CA VAL A 25 9.97 5.16 -38.23
C VAL A 25 11.17 6.05 -37.81
N PRO A 26 11.25 6.67 -36.60
CA PRO A 26 12.38 7.56 -36.30
C PRO A 26 13.73 6.84 -36.14
N ASN A 27 13.76 5.66 -35.54
CA ASN A 27 15.02 5.02 -35.13
C ASN A 27 15.73 4.27 -36.26
N ASP A 28 14.99 3.73 -37.23
CA ASP A 28 15.60 3.01 -38.35
C ASP A 28 16.41 3.95 -39.28
N ASN A 29 15.99 5.22 -39.41
CA ASN A 29 16.74 6.23 -40.16
C ASN A 29 18.06 6.58 -39.46
N ASN A 30 18.04 6.78 -38.13
CA ASN A 30 19.24 7.05 -37.34
C ASN A 30 20.26 5.89 -37.39
N VAL A 31 19.77 4.64 -37.38
CA VAL A 31 20.62 3.45 -37.54
C VAL A 31 21.26 3.41 -38.93
N ARG A 32 20.48 3.69 -39.98
CA ARG A 32 20.97 3.68 -41.37
C ARG A 32 22.02 4.76 -41.61
N GLU A 33 21.85 5.95 -41.03
CA GLU A 33 22.82 7.04 -41.08
C GLU A 33 24.13 6.66 -40.38
N LEU A 34 24.06 6.11 -39.16
CA LEU A 34 25.23 5.65 -38.41
C LEU A 34 26.01 4.54 -39.13
N LEU A 35 25.32 3.59 -39.77
CA LEU A 35 25.95 2.53 -40.55
C LEU A 35 26.59 3.04 -41.86
N THR A 36 26.00 4.08 -42.47
CA THR A 36 26.57 4.72 -43.66
C THR A 36 27.85 5.49 -43.30
N LEU A 37 27.82 6.21 -42.18
CA LEU A 37 28.99 6.89 -41.62
C LEU A 37 30.10 5.90 -41.23
N ALA A 38 29.76 4.75 -40.65
CA ALA A 38 30.73 3.69 -40.35
C ALA A 38 31.44 3.18 -41.61
N ARG A 39 30.71 2.96 -42.72
CA ARG A 39 31.31 2.58 -44.01
C ARG A 39 32.24 3.66 -44.57
N GLN A 40 31.86 4.92 -44.43
CA GLN A 40 32.70 6.04 -44.85
C GLN A 40 34.01 6.10 -44.05
N LEU A 41 33.95 5.87 -42.74
CA LEU A 41 35.12 5.85 -41.86
C LEU A 41 36.06 4.68 -42.13
N ILE A 42 35.52 3.51 -42.52
CA ILE A 42 36.33 2.37 -42.99
C ILE A 42 37.11 2.77 -44.24
N ASN A 43 36.45 3.41 -45.20
CA ASN A 43 37.09 3.87 -46.44
C ASN A 43 38.15 4.97 -46.19
N GLN A 44 38.02 5.72 -45.09
CA GLN A 44 38.99 6.73 -44.66
C GLN A 44 40.14 6.18 -43.81
N GLY A 45 40.15 4.87 -43.51
CA GLY A 45 41.20 4.25 -42.70
C GLY A 45 41.06 4.47 -41.19
N ASN A 46 39.85 4.83 -40.70
CA ASN A 46 39.56 5.07 -39.29
C ASN A 46 38.66 3.97 -38.69
N PRO A 47 39.17 2.74 -38.48
CA PRO A 47 38.37 1.60 -38.05
C PRO A 47 37.79 1.78 -36.63
N SER A 48 38.51 2.46 -35.73
CA SER A 48 38.06 2.67 -34.35
C SER A 48 36.79 3.53 -34.28
N GLN A 49 36.71 4.59 -35.07
CA GLN A 49 35.51 5.44 -35.15
C GLN A 49 34.37 4.74 -35.88
N ALA A 50 34.68 3.94 -36.91
CA ALA A 50 33.68 3.12 -37.59
C ALA A 50 33.03 2.11 -36.63
N LEU A 51 33.84 1.44 -35.80
CA LEU A 51 33.34 0.53 -34.77
C LEU A 51 32.45 1.25 -33.77
N GLN A 52 32.85 2.44 -33.31
CA GLN A 52 32.03 3.26 -32.40
C GLN A 52 30.66 3.58 -33.01
N ALA A 53 30.62 3.98 -34.28
CA ALA A 53 29.36 4.26 -34.98
C ALA A 53 28.47 3.01 -35.11
N VAL A 54 29.04 1.83 -35.36
CA VAL A 54 28.31 0.55 -35.37
C VAL A 54 27.76 0.21 -33.98
N VAL A 55 28.55 0.37 -32.92
CA VAL A 55 28.10 0.11 -31.54
C VAL A 55 26.95 1.06 -31.17
N MET A 56 27.03 2.34 -31.56
CA MET A 56 25.95 3.30 -31.35
C MET A 56 24.67 2.88 -32.10
N ALA A 57 24.79 2.44 -33.36
CA ALA A 57 23.68 1.94 -34.15
C ALA A 57 23.04 0.66 -33.56
N MET A 58 23.86 -0.20 -32.95
CA MET A 58 23.37 -1.41 -32.26
C MET A 58 22.65 -1.08 -30.96
N ARG A 59 23.08 -0.05 -30.22
CA ARG A 59 22.41 0.41 -28.99
C ARG A 59 21.05 1.04 -29.29
N THR A 60 20.93 1.82 -30.37
CA THR A 60 19.66 2.46 -30.75
C THR A 60 18.59 1.48 -31.22
N LYS A 61 18.97 0.31 -31.74
CA LYS A 61 18.03 -0.76 -32.17
C LYS A 61 17.98 -1.95 -31.19
N GLY A 62 18.76 -1.89 -30.10
CA GLY A 62 19.00 -3.01 -29.19
C GLY A 62 18.29 -2.92 -27.84
N GLY A 63 18.79 -3.70 -26.87
CA GLY A 63 18.19 -3.88 -25.54
C GLY A 63 17.97 -2.58 -24.75
N ASP A 64 18.77 -1.54 -24.99
CA ASP A 64 18.65 -0.25 -24.30
C ASP A 64 17.28 0.41 -24.55
N GLN A 65 16.73 0.30 -25.76
CA GLN A 65 15.40 0.84 -26.06
C GLN A 65 14.29 0.04 -25.37
N ALA A 66 14.40 -1.29 -25.34
CA ALA A 66 13.45 -2.16 -24.63
C ALA A 66 13.50 -1.96 -23.10
N VAL A 67 14.70 -1.76 -22.56
CA VAL A 67 14.93 -1.42 -21.14
C VAL A 67 14.34 -0.04 -20.84
N PHE A 68 14.58 0.96 -21.69
CA PHE A 68 14.01 2.29 -21.50
C PHE A 68 12.48 2.28 -21.51
N GLN A 69 11.86 1.57 -22.45
CA GLN A 69 10.40 1.42 -22.50
C GLN A 69 9.85 0.70 -21.25
N SER A 70 10.52 -0.37 -20.81
CA SER A 70 10.12 -1.14 -19.64
C SER A 70 10.24 -0.32 -18.35
N LEU A 71 11.35 0.40 -18.18
CA LEU A 71 11.58 1.30 -17.05
C LEU A 71 10.60 2.48 -17.06
N HIS A 72 10.36 3.09 -18.23
CA HIS A 72 9.39 4.16 -18.36
C HIS A 72 7.99 3.67 -17.96
N ARG A 73 7.57 2.50 -18.45
CA ARG A 73 6.29 1.90 -18.06
C ARG A 73 6.22 1.62 -16.56
N ALA A 74 7.29 1.07 -15.98
CA ALA A 74 7.37 0.81 -14.54
C ALA A 74 7.26 2.10 -13.72
N ARG A 75 7.89 3.19 -14.18
CA ARG A 75 7.80 4.51 -13.55
C ARG A 75 6.38 5.05 -13.56
N GLU A 76 5.68 5.01 -14.69
CA GLU A 76 4.30 5.47 -14.80
C GLU A 76 3.37 4.70 -13.85
N LEU A 77 3.53 3.37 -13.78
CA LEU A 77 2.76 2.54 -12.85
C LEU A 77 3.04 2.89 -11.38
N TYR A 78 4.30 3.15 -11.03
CA TYR A 78 4.66 3.59 -9.68
C TYR A 78 4.00 4.93 -9.33
N LEU A 79 4.03 5.89 -10.25
CA LEU A 79 3.42 7.21 -10.04
C LEU A 79 1.90 7.11 -9.89
N ASN A 80 1.22 6.32 -10.73
CA ASN A 80 -0.22 6.09 -10.61
C ASN A 80 -0.57 5.42 -9.26
N ARG A 81 0.19 4.40 -8.85
CA ARG A 81 0.03 3.75 -7.55
C ARG A 81 0.22 4.71 -6.38
N LEU A 82 1.15 5.66 -6.49
CA LEU A 82 1.37 6.67 -5.47
C LEU A 82 0.19 7.64 -5.37
N GLN A 83 -0.39 8.03 -6.51
CA GLN A 83 -1.60 8.87 -6.55
C GLN A 83 -2.82 8.12 -5.98
N GLU A 84 -3.02 6.86 -6.36
CA GLU A 84 -4.07 5.99 -5.80
C GLU A 84 -3.93 5.83 -4.27
N SER A 85 -2.70 5.61 -3.78
CA SER A 85 -2.41 5.53 -2.34
C SER A 85 -2.78 6.83 -1.65
N THR A 86 -2.42 7.98 -2.24
CA THR A 86 -2.74 9.29 -1.66
C THR A 86 -4.25 9.50 -1.53
N ALA A 87 -5.04 9.09 -2.52
CA ALA A 87 -6.49 9.18 -2.47
C ALA A 87 -7.08 8.23 -1.39
N ALA A 88 -6.54 7.02 -1.26
CA ALA A 88 -6.94 6.09 -0.21
C ALA A 88 -6.58 6.62 1.19
N ASP A 89 -5.41 7.24 1.36
CA ASP A 89 -4.96 7.85 2.62
C ASP A 89 -5.81 9.05 3.04
N GLN A 90 -6.28 9.86 2.07
CA GLN A 90 -7.24 10.95 2.32
C GLN A 90 -8.58 10.41 2.82
N LEU A 91 -9.10 9.35 2.19
CA LEU A 91 -10.33 8.70 2.66
C LEU A 91 -10.15 8.09 4.05
N ALA A 92 -9.03 7.41 4.31
CA ALA A 92 -8.73 6.84 5.63
C ALA A 92 -8.67 7.92 6.71
N SER A 93 -8.11 9.10 6.39
CA SER A 93 -8.08 10.25 7.29
C SER A 93 -9.49 10.76 7.61
N LEU A 94 -10.36 10.90 6.61
CA LEU A 94 -11.76 11.29 6.83
C LEU A 94 -12.52 10.26 7.66
N PHE A 95 -12.30 8.96 7.41
CA PHE A 95 -12.93 7.91 8.22
C PHE A 95 -12.43 7.90 9.66
N ALA A 96 -11.15 8.18 9.89
CA ALA A 96 -10.61 8.34 11.23
C ALA A 96 -11.24 9.55 11.94
N GLU A 97 -11.42 10.68 11.26
CA GLU A 97 -12.11 11.84 11.80
C GLU A 97 -13.57 11.54 12.17
N CYS A 98 -14.32 10.85 11.31
CA CYS A 98 -15.69 10.41 11.61
C CYS A 98 -15.74 9.46 12.81
N ALA A 99 -14.85 8.47 12.87
CA ALA A 99 -14.81 7.52 13.97
C ALA A 99 -14.48 8.20 15.32
N ILE A 100 -13.59 9.20 15.31
CA ILE A 100 -13.26 9.99 16.51
C ILE A 100 -14.48 10.81 16.95
N ALA A 101 -15.18 11.46 16.01
CA ALA A 101 -16.37 12.25 16.32
C ALA A 101 -17.54 11.39 16.84
N GLU A 102 -17.73 10.18 16.31
CA GLU A 102 -18.75 9.22 16.76
C GLU A 102 -18.42 8.60 18.12
N ALA A 103 -17.14 8.41 18.44
CA ALA A 103 -16.69 7.89 19.72
C ALA A 103 -16.65 8.95 20.83
N GLN A 104 -16.89 10.23 20.53
CA GLN A 104 -17.02 11.25 21.56
C GLN A 104 -18.32 11.04 22.35
N PRO A 105 -18.25 10.74 23.66
CA PRO A 105 -19.44 10.60 24.47
C PRO A 105 -20.18 11.94 24.46
N LEU A 106 -21.46 11.92 24.08
CA LEU A 106 -22.38 13.03 24.30
C LEU A 106 -22.25 13.42 25.78
N GLN A 107 -21.81 14.65 26.04
CA GLN A 107 -21.82 15.21 27.38
C GLN A 107 -23.28 15.34 27.82
N ASP A 108 -23.83 14.27 28.39
CA ASP A 108 -24.95 14.38 29.30
C ASP A 108 -24.42 14.87 30.65
N GLU A 109 -25.12 15.88 31.16
CA GLU A 109 -24.93 16.63 32.40
C GLU A 109 -24.09 15.93 33.49
N GLN A 110 -22.97 16.57 33.84
CA GLN A 110 -22.28 16.31 35.10
C GLN A 110 -23.17 16.72 36.27
N THR A 111 -23.96 15.76 36.77
CA THR A 111 -24.62 15.85 38.08
C THR A 111 -23.61 15.41 39.14
N PRO A 112 -23.26 16.22 40.15
CA PRO A 112 -22.32 15.82 41.19
C PRO A 112 -23.05 14.98 42.24
N LEU A 113 -22.88 13.66 42.21
CA LEU A 113 -23.26 12.80 43.34
C LEU A 113 -22.02 12.36 44.10
N ASN A 114 -21.93 12.95 45.28
CA ASN A 114 -21.06 12.63 46.39
C ASN A 114 -21.55 11.36 47.12
N VAL A 115 -20.59 10.70 47.78
CA VAL A 115 -20.70 9.71 48.86
C VAL A 115 -20.97 8.25 48.47
N GLY A 116 -20.06 7.37 48.90
CA GLY A 116 -20.47 6.04 49.38
C GLY A 116 -19.54 4.87 49.06
N ASP A 117 -18.40 4.83 49.75
CA ASP A 117 -17.84 3.63 50.40
C ASP A 117 -18.52 2.28 50.08
N GLN A 118 -17.89 1.46 49.22
CA GLN A 118 -17.75 0.02 49.39
C GLN A 118 -16.89 -0.62 48.28
N SER A 119 -15.86 -1.35 48.72
CA SER A 119 -15.07 -2.31 47.96
C SER A 119 -15.07 -3.63 48.75
N PRO A 120 -14.75 -4.82 48.18
CA PRO A 120 -14.66 -5.20 46.76
C PRO A 120 -15.55 -6.42 46.44
N SER A 121 -16.12 -6.49 45.23
CA SER A 121 -16.67 -7.75 44.72
C SER A 121 -15.55 -8.57 44.08
N ALA A 122 -15.52 -9.86 44.41
CA ALA A 122 -14.42 -10.80 44.19
C ALA A 122 -14.00 -10.91 42.72
N VAL A 123 -12.89 -10.25 42.38
CA VAL A 123 -12.03 -10.63 41.26
C VAL A 123 -11.32 -11.94 41.63
N PRO A 124 -11.31 -12.96 40.77
CA PRO A 124 -10.50 -14.15 41.04
C PRO A 124 -9.03 -13.72 41.03
N ASP A 125 -8.44 -13.78 42.21
CA ASP A 125 -7.04 -13.50 42.50
C ASP A 125 -6.15 -14.56 41.83
N VAL A 126 -6.01 -14.44 40.51
CA VAL A 126 -5.16 -15.30 39.66
C VAL A 126 -3.94 -14.51 39.16
N ASN A 127 -3.82 -13.24 39.52
CA ASN A 127 -2.94 -12.29 38.84
C ASN A 127 -1.80 -11.76 39.73
N VAL A 128 -1.13 -12.64 40.48
CA VAL A 128 0.00 -12.23 41.31
C VAL A 128 1.34 -12.37 40.57
N ASN A 129 1.42 -13.10 39.45
CA ASN A 129 2.70 -13.45 38.82
C ASN A 129 2.93 -12.85 37.43
N SER A 130 2.12 -11.90 36.99
CA SER A 130 2.34 -11.23 35.71
C SER A 130 3.16 -9.95 35.89
N ILE A 131 4.22 -9.80 35.08
CA ILE A 131 5.06 -8.58 35.03
C ILE A 131 4.21 -7.32 34.79
N LEU A 132 3.11 -7.45 34.06
CA LEU A 132 2.18 -6.34 33.85
C LEU A 132 1.41 -5.98 35.12
N ALA A 133 1.08 -6.96 35.97
CA ALA A 133 0.50 -6.71 37.29
C ALA A 133 1.52 -6.07 38.24
N GLU A 134 2.75 -6.59 38.28
CA GLU A 134 3.83 -6.07 39.11
C GLU A 134 4.17 -4.61 38.79
N THR A 135 4.13 -4.23 37.50
CA THR A 135 4.40 -2.85 37.05
C THR A 135 3.20 -1.91 37.17
N GLY A 136 2.10 -2.33 37.81
CA GLY A 136 0.89 -1.52 37.96
C GLY A 136 0.10 -1.32 36.66
N ARG A 137 0.41 -2.10 35.62
CA ARG A 137 -0.19 -2.05 34.28
C ARG A 137 -1.15 -3.21 34.05
N ALA A 138 -1.79 -3.70 35.12
CA ALA A 138 -2.76 -4.79 35.05
C ALA A 138 -3.94 -4.47 34.12
N GLN A 139 -4.27 -3.19 33.93
CA GLN A 139 -5.37 -2.74 33.09
C GLN A 139 -5.27 -3.23 31.64
N PHE A 140 -4.06 -3.29 31.07
CA PHE A 140 -3.86 -3.80 29.70
C PHE A 140 -4.19 -5.29 29.58
N MET A 141 -3.95 -6.06 30.64
CA MET A 141 -4.33 -7.47 30.64
C MET A 141 -5.83 -7.64 30.77
N LEU A 142 -6.48 -6.80 31.58
CA LEU A 142 -7.92 -6.84 31.77
C LEU A 142 -8.66 -6.44 30.49
N ASP A 143 -8.14 -5.44 29.78
CA ASP A 143 -8.66 -4.99 28.49
C ASP A 143 -8.51 -6.08 27.42
N ALA A 144 -7.30 -6.64 27.26
CA ALA A 144 -7.02 -7.75 26.34
C ALA A 144 -7.71 -9.07 26.68
N PHE A 145 -8.21 -9.22 27.91
CA PHE A 145 -9.06 -10.34 28.31
C PHE A 145 -10.53 -10.02 28.01
N SER A 146 -10.96 -8.78 28.25
CA SER A 146 -12.34 -8.33 28.04
C SER A 146 -12.70 -8.23 26.56
N ASP A 147 -11.75 -7.87 25.69
CA ASP A 147 -11.92 -7.84 24.24
C ASP A 147 -11.89 -9.24 23.59
N GLY A 148 -11.52 -10.28 24.36
CA GLY A 148 -11.39 -11.65 23.88
C GLY A 148 -10.21 -11.88 22.92
N SER A 149 -9.25 -10.96 22.84
CA SER A 149 -8.05 -11.11 22.01
C SER A 149 -7.01 -12.04 22.66
N SER A 150 -7.03 -12.13 23.99
CA SER A 150 -6.10 -12.93 24.81
C SER A 150 -6.82 -13.74 25.89
N PHE A 151 -6.17 -14.80 26.35
CA PHE A 151 -6.61 -15.60 27.49
C PHE A 151 -5.45 -15.80 28.47
N ILE A 152 -5.80 -16.04 29.74
CA ILE A 152 -4.85 -16.41 30.78
C ILE A 152 -4.78 -17.94 30.81
N CYS A 153 -3.59 -18.49 30.57
CA CYS A 153 -3.39 -19.93 30.67
C CYS A 153 -3.33 -20.36 32.14
N LEU A 154 -4.28 -21.19 32.57
CA LEU A 154 -4.35 -21.68 33.96
C LEU A 154 -3.20 -22.62 34.35
N LYS A 155 -2.41 -23.13 33.39
CA LYS A 155 -1.26 -24.01 33.67
C LYS A 155 -0.02 -23.21 34.04
N CYS A 156 0.39 -22.27 33.19
CA CYS A 156 1.61 -21.48 33.39
C CYS A 156 1.36 -20.06 33.91
N GLY A 157 0.10 -19.61 34.01
CA GLY A 157 -0.27 -18.25 34.42
C GLY A 157 0.00 -17.17 33.36
N GLY A 158 0.47 -17.55 32.17
CA GLY A 158 0.81 -16.60 31.10
C GLY A 158 -0.41 -16.04 30.38
N LEU A 159 -0.36 -14.76 29.99
CA LEU A 159 -1.31 -14.15 29.06
C LEU A 159 -0.88 -14.47 27.62
N VAL A 160 -1.76 -15.10 26.86
CA VAL A 160 -1.48 -15.60 25.51
C VAL A 160 -2.60 -15.14 24.58
N SER A 161 -2.26 -14.74 23.35
CA SER A 161 -3.29 -14.43 22.35
C SER A 161 -4.18 -15.65 22.07
N ASN A 162 -5.49 -15.43 21.97
CA ASN A 162 -6.44 -16.49 21.66
C ASN A 162 -6.16 -17.18 20.32
N TYR A 163 -5.59 -16.46 19.34
CA TYR A 163 -5.23 -17.03 18.04
C TYR A 163 -4.19 -18.15 18.15
N ARG A 164 -3.33 -18.12 19.18
CA ARG A 164 -2.24 -19.09 19.37
C ARG A 164 -2.46 -20.02 20.55
N LYS A 165 -3.72 -20.18 20.97
CA LYS A 165 -4.09 -20.97 22.14
C LYS A 165 -3.67 -22.43 22.00
N ASP A 166 -3.91 -23.02 20.84
CA ASP A 166 -3.61 -24.43 20.59
C ASP A 166 -2.09 -24.67 20.50
N GLU A 167 -1.36 -23.79 19.82
CA GLU A 167 0.11 -23.85 19.75
C GLU A 167 0.74 -23.66 21.13
N HIS A 168 0.18 -22.77 21.95
CA HIS A 168 0.62 -22.60 23.32
C HIS A 168 0.49 -23.91 24.09
N TYR A 169 -0.68 -24.54 24.09
CA TYR A 169 -0.86 -25.81 24.78
C TYR A 169 0.00 -26.95 24.21
N ALA A 170 0.28 -26.94 22.91
CA ALA A 170 1.02 -28.01 22.25
C ALA A 170 2.54 -27.89 22.42
N TYR A 171 3.10 -26.68 22.42
CA TYR A 171 4.55 -26.49 22.28
C TYR A 171 5.19 -25.58 23.32
N TRP A 172 4.44 -24.70 23.97
CA TRP A 172 5.01 -23.61 24.79
C TRP A 172 4.57 -23.63 26.26
N CYS A 173 3.46 -24.29 26.57
CA CYS A 173 2.91 -24.37 27.91
C CYS A 173 3.74 -25.34 28.75
N GLY A 174 4.49 -24.81 29.71
CA GLY A 174 5.31 -25.52 30.69
C GLY A 174 5.12 -24.98 32.09
#